data_AF-A0A382BQ62-F1
#
_entry.id   AF-A0A382BQ62-F1
#
_cell.length_a   1.000
_cell.length_b   1.000
_cell.length_c   1.000
_cell.angle_alpha   90.00
_cell.angle_beta   90.00
_cell.angle_gamma   90.00
#
_symmetry.space_group_name_H-M   'P 1'
#
loop_
_entity.id
_entity.type
_entity.pdbx_description
1 polymer ?
#
loop_
_entity_poly.entity_id
_entity_poly.type
_entity_poly.pdbx_seq_one_letter_code
_entity_poly.pdbx_strand_id
1 'polypeptide(L)'
;VISNLKAKLGGELPGIKAWARMAVKSASGENVESESLQLFNDWLSKEKLDSLKQAAVLIGLFEKDGEICFPLIKRPESEKNHPGQIALPGGAKEENEDLKETALREAHEEMGIEPDDVQIIGKLTPLPVPVSGYLIHPYVGIIKKEPEWKINEEEVADFFVLKFSELLESDNGYSEKWTLRGFEVDVPIFKVMNQTVWGATASVLS
;
A
#
# COMPACT_ATOMS: atom_id res chain seq x y z
N VAL A 1 -2.42 -9.31 18.94
CA VAL A 1 -2.00 -8.32 17.91
C VAL A 1 -3.13 -7.36 17.53
N ILE A 2 -4.28 -7.88 17.08
CA ILE A 2 -5.41 -7.06 16.58
C ILE A 2 -5.88 -5.96 17.55
N SER A 3 -6.05 -6.24 18.85
CA SER A 3 -6.50 -5.22 19.81
C SER A 3 -5.52 -4.04 19.96
N ASN A 4 -4.22 -4.32 19.91
CA ASN A 4 -3.17 -3.29 19.93
C ASN A 4 -3.21 -2.46 18.64
N LEU A 5 -3.39 -3.12 17.49
CA LEU A 5 -3.52 -2.43 16.20
C LEU A 5 -4.75 -1.51 16.17
N LYS A 6 -5.90 -1.98 16.64
CA LYS A 6 -7.13 -1.17 16.79
C LYS A 6 -6.87 0.09 17.63
N ALA A 7 -6.19 -0.04 18.77
CA ALA A 7 -5.86 1.09 19.63
C ALA A 7 -4.93 2.09 18.92
N LYS A 8 -3.90 1.61 18.22
CA LYS A 8 -2.96 2.46 17.47
C LYS A 8 -3.61 3.19 16.30
N LEU A 9 -4.54 2.53 15.58
CA LEU A 9 -5.29 3.14 14.48
C LEU A 9 -6.21 4.29 14.94
N GLY A 10 -6.59 4.32 16.23
CA GLY A 10 -7.32 5.43 16.82
C GLY A 10 -6.44 6.57 17.35
N GLY A 11 -5.11 6.43 17.30
CA GLY A 11 -4.14 7.41 17.77
C GLY A 11 -3.55 8.27 16.64
N GLU A 12 -2.42 8.92 16.94
CA GLU A 12 -1.64 9.65 15.92
C GLU A 12 -0.97 8.64 14.98
N LEU A 13 -1.23 8.81 13.69
CA LEU A 13 -0.65 7.98 12.64
C LEU A 13 0.69 8.57 12.18
N PRO A 14 1.65 7.72 11.75
CA PRO A 14 2.98 8.19 11.34
C PRO A 14 2.95 9.14 10.14
N GLY A 15 1.93 9.00 9.28
CA GLY A 15 1.66 9.89 8.15
C GLY A 15 2.88 10.14 7.28
N ILE A 16 3.23 11.41 7.10
CA ILE A 16 4.36 11.83 6.25
C ILE A 16 5.70 11.19 6.65
N LYS A 17 5.90 10.81 7.92
CA LYS A 17 7.14 10.18 8.37
C LYS A 17 7.31 8.78 7.76
N ALA A 18 6.24 7.98 7.70
CA ALA A 18 6.28 6.66 7.08
C ALA A 18 6.58 6.76 5.57
N TRP A 19 6.02 7.77 4.90
CA TRP A 19 6.28 7.96 3.48
C TRP A 19 7.69 8.50 3.20
N ALA A 20 8.16 9.46 4.00
CA ALA A 20 9.51 10.00 3.86
C ALA A 20 10.57 8.91 4.05
N ARG A 21 10.32 7.95 4.97
CA ARG A 21 11.15 6.76 5.15
C ARG A 21 11.23 5.91 3.87
N MET A 22 10.14 5.80 3.13
CA MET A 22 10.05 4.99 1.90
C MET A 22 10.20 5.80 0.59
N ALA A 23 10.60 7.07 0.68
CA ALA A 23 10.84 7.91 -0.49
C ALA A 23 12.15 7.51 -1.19
N VAL A 24 12.13 7.47 -2.52
CA VAL A 24 13.31 7.20 -3.36
C VAL A 24 14.32 8.33 -3.15
N LYS A 25 15.59 7.96 -2.91
CA LYS A 25 16.67 8.91 -2.67
C LYS A 25 17.65 8.93 -3.84
N SER A 26 18.22 10.10 -4.14
CA SER A 26 19.33 10.18 -5.10
C SER A 26 20.55 9.45 -4.54
N ALA A 27 21.23 8.66 -5.38
CA ALA A 27 22.46 7.96 -5.00
C ALA A 27 23.65 8.92 -4.72
N SER A 28 23.53 10.22 -5.09
CA SER A 28 24.58 11.24 -4.90
C SER A 28 24.71 11.79 -3.48
N GLY A 29 23.84 11.40 -2.54
CA GLY A 29 24.00 11.71 -1.10
C GLY A 29 23.72 13.16 -0.70
N GLU A 30 23.03 13.95 -1.52
CA GLU A 30 22.58 15.29 -1.13
C GLU A 30 21.46 15.22 -0.08
N ASN A 31 21.05 16.33 0.53
CA ASN A 31 20.09 16.41 1.66
C ASN A 31 18.65 16.00 1.27
N VAL A 32 18.47 14.77 0.80
CA VAL A 32 17.24 14.27 0.18
C VAL A 32 16.10 14.17 1.18
N GLU A 33 16.37 13.96 2.47
CA GLU A 33 15.28 13.87 3.47
C GLU A 33 14.58 15.21 3.70
N SER A 34 15.32 16.32 3.86
CA SER A 34 14.73 17.64 4.02
C SER A 34 14.06 18.12 2.73
N GLU A 35 14.65 17.86 1.57
CA GLU A 35 14.07 18.21 0.27
C GLU A 35 12.84 17.36 -0.04
N SER A 36 12.86 16.05 0.23
CA SER A 36 11.70 15.18 0.06
C SER A 36 10.58 15.63 0.98
N LEU A 37 10.84 15.85 2.28
CA LEU A 37 9.83 16.34 3.21
C LEU A 37 9.27 17.71 2.79
N GLN A 38 10.11 18.60 2.25
CA GLN A 38 9.67 19.89 1.75
C GLN A 38 8.82 19.76 0.49
N LEU A 39 9.25 18.97 -0.49
CA LEU A 39 8.46 18.60 -1.67
C LEU A 39 7.14 17.95 -1.26
N PHE A 40 7.14 17.09 -0.24
CA PHE A 40 5.94 16.45 0.29
C PHE A 40 4.99 17.46 0.93
N ASN A 41 5.50 18.37 1.77
CA ASN A 41 4.67 19.45 2.32
C ASN A 41 4.06 20.31 1.21
N ASP A 42 4.81 20.58 0.14
CA ASP A 42 4.32 21.30 -1.03
C ASP A 42 3.31 20.50 -1.86
N TRP A 43 3.38 19.16 -1.83
CA TRP A 43 2.41 18.25 -2.46
C TRP A 43 1.14 18.07 -1.66
N LEU A 44 1.22 18.21 -0.33
CA LEU A 44 0.08 18.17 0.58
C LEU A 44 -0.71 19.48 0.61
N SER A 45 -0.40 20.44 -0.28
CA SER A 45 -1.27 21.60 -0.45
C SER A 45 -2.68 21.14 -0.84
N LYS A 46 -3.69 21.76 -0.24
CA LYS A 46 -5.10 21.38 -0.44
C LYS A 46 -5.46 21.33 -1.94
N GLU A 47 -5.03 22.32 -2.70
CA GLU A 47 -5.28 22.40 -4.15
C GLU A 47 -4.72 21.20 -4.92
N LYS A 48 -3.49 20.77 -4.61
CA LYS A 48 -2.89 19.61 -5.27
C LYS A 48 -3.61 18.33 -4.86
N LEU A 49 -3.93 18.16 -3.58
CA LEU A 49 -4.68 17.00 -3.12
C LEU A 49 -6.07 16.92 -3.75
N ASP A 50 -6.77 18.05 -3.87
CA ASP A 50 -8.10 18.14 -4.50
C ASP A 50 -8.04 17.81 -6.01
N SER A 51 -6.87 17.95 -6.65
CA SER A 51 -6.67 17.58 -8.06
C SER A 51 -6.41 16.09 -8.30
N LEU A 52 -6.09 15.33 -7.25
CA LEU A 52 -5.77 13.91 -7.37
C LEU A 52 -7.03 13.06 -7.44
N LYS A 53 -6.99 12.03 -8.29
CA LYS A 53 -8.03 11.01 -8.36
C LYS A 53 -8.05 10.22 -7.06
N GLN A 54 -9.23 9.96 -6.53
CA GLN A 54 -9.37 9.21 -5.30
C GLN A 54 -9.23 7.71 -5.58
N ALA A 55 -8.49 7.00 -4.74
CA ALA A 55 -8.32 5.55 -4.78
C ALA A 55 -8.33 4.99 -3.35
N ALA A 56 -8.63 3.71 -3.19
CA ALA A 56 -8.61 3.06 -1.89
C ALA A 56 -8.00 1.67 -1.99
N VAL A 57 -7.32 1.25 -0.92
CA VAL A 57 -6.69 -0.07 -0.82
C VAL A 57 -7.05 -0.74 0.51
N LEU A 58 -7.09 -2.07 0.52
CA LEU A 58 -7.42 -2.86 1.70
C LEU A 58 -6.19 -3.61 2.23
N ILE A 59 -5.84 -3.36 3.50
CA ILE A 59 -5.01 -4.25 4.31
C ILE A 59 -5.96 -5.21 5.03
N GLY A 60 -6.30 -6.31 4.35
CA GLY A 60 -7.25 -7.31 4.83
C GLY A 60 -6.56 -8.36 5.69
N LEU A 61 -6.58 -8.18 7.00
CA LEU A 61 -5.94 -9.08 7.95
C LEU A 61 -6.82 -10.28 8.27
N PHE A 62 -6.27 -11.49 8.22
CA PHE A 62 -6.96 -12.71 8.61
C PHE A 62 -6.00 -13.64 9.35
N GLU A 63 -6.56 -14.60 10.08
CA GLU A 63 -5.77 -15.63 10.75
C GLU A 63 -5.64 -16.85 9.84
N LYS A 64 -4.40 -17.35 9.71
CA LYS A 64 -4.06 -18.59 9.00
C LYS A 64 -3.01 -19.33 9.78
N ASP A 65 -3.27 -20.59 10.12
CA ASP A 65 -2.35 -21.45 10.89
C ASP A 65 -1.82 -20.80 12.20
N GLY A 66 -2.66 -19.97 12.84
CA GLY A 66 -2.32 -19.25 14.07
C GLY A 66 -1.53 -17.95 13.87
N GLU A 67 -1.22 -17.57 12.64
CA GLU A 67 -0.52 -16.34 12.29
C GLU A 67 -1.46 -15.32 11.64
N ILE A 68 -1.22 -14.03 11.89
CA ILE A 68 -1.93 -12.96 11.18
C ILE A 68 -1.28 -12.73 9.82
N CYS A 69 -2.08 -12.84 8.78
CA CYS A 69 -1.66 -12.68 7.40
C CYS A 69 -2.50 -11.62 6.67
N PHE A 70 -2.03 -11.16 5.52
CA PHE A 70 -2.80 -10.35 4.59
C PHE A 70 -2.36 -10.62 3.14
N PRO A 71 -3.25 -10.44 2.16
CA PRO A 71 -2.90 -10.66 0.77
C PRO A 71 -2.19 -9.45 0.16
N LEU A 72 -1.28 -9.73 -0.75
CA LEU A 72 -0.71 -8.80 -1.71
C LEU A 72 -0.92 -9.38 -3.11
N ILE A 73 -1.13 -8.51 -4.09
CA ILE A 73 -1.25 -8.89 -5.51
C ILE A 73 -0.02 -8.44 -6.28
N LYS A 74 0.28 -9.13 -7.38
CA LYS A 74 1.17 -8.66 -8.43
C LYS A 74 0.34 -8.16 -9.60
N ARG A 75 0.49 -6.89 -9.95
CA ARG A 75 -0.17 -6.31 -11.12
C ARG A 75 0.35 -6.94 -12.42
N PRO A 76 -0.51 -7.17 -13.43
CA PRO A 76 -0.09 -7.59 -14.76
C PRO A 76 0.97 -6.65 -15.35
N GLU A 77 1.86 -7.22 -16.16
CA GLU A 77 2.86 -6.44 -16.91
C GLU A 77 2.21 -5.52 -17.96
N SER A 78 0.98 -5.84 -18.38
CA SER A 78 0.17 -5.04 -19.30
C SER A 78 -0.50 -3.82 -18.65
N GLU A 79 -0.45 -3.71 -17.33
CA GLU A 79 -1.10 -2.62 -16.60
C GLU A 79 -0.49 -1.27 -16.95
N LYS A 80 -1.35 -0.24 -17.10
CA LYS A 80 -0.90 1.09 -17.52
C LYS A 80 -0.05 1.76 -16.44
N ASN A 81 -0.43 1.56 -15.18
CA ASN A 81 0.23 2.16 -14.02
C ASN A 81 0.86 1.05 -13.18
N HIS A 82 2.17 1.17 -12.92
CA HIS A 82 2.88 0.25 -12.02
C HIS A 82 2.88 -1.23 -12.48
N PRO A 83 3.23 -1.53 -13.75
CA PRO A 83 3.25 -2.91 -14.24
C PRO A 83 4.20 -3.78 -13.42
N GLY A 84 3.76 -5.01 -13.12
CA GLY A 84 4.56 -6.00 -12.39
C GLY A 84 4.81 -5.69 -10.91
N GLN A 85 4.33 -4.55 -10.37
CA GLN A 85 4.56 -4.17 -8.98
C GLN A 85 3.68 -4.96 -8.02
N ILE A 86 4.23 -5.23 -6.84
CA ILE A 86 3.48 -5.79 -5.72
C ILE A 86 2.63 -4.69 -5.08
N ALA A 87 1.33 -4.94 -4.95
CA ALA A 87 0.35 -3.99 -4.45
C ALA A 87 -0.55 -4.60 -3.38
N LEU A 88 -1.15 -3.72 -2.57
CA LEU A 88 -2.33 -4.08 -1.79
C LEU A 88 -3.53 -4.13 -2.76
N PRO A 89 -4.53 -5.00 -2.52
CA PRO A 89 -5.75 -4.99 -3.29
C PRO A 89 -6.43 -3.63 -3.23
N GLY A 90 -6.91 -3.14 -4.36
CA GLY A 90 -7.49 -1.80 -4.44
C GLY A 90 -7.30 -1.08 -5.76
N GLY A 91 -8.12 -0.05 -5.94
CA GLY A 91 -8.21 0.70 -7.18
C GLY A 91 -8.88 2.05 -7.03
N ALA A 92 -9.39 2.56 -8.15
CA ALA A 92 -9.92 3.91 -8.25
C ALA A 92 -11.34 3.98 -7.70
N LYS A 93 -11.67 5.09 -7.03
CA LYS A 93 -13.03 5.34 -6.55
C LYS A 93 -13.97 5.61 -7.73
N GLU A 94 -15.12 4.96 -7.74
CA GLU A 94 -16.21 5.23 -8.69
C GLU A 94 -17.20 6.31 -8.18
N GLU A 95 -18.09 6.78 -9.05
CA GLU A 95 -18.99 7.91 -8.75
C GLU A 95 -19.98 7.61 -7.61
N ASN A 96 -20.44 6.36 -7.48
CA ASN A 96 -21.56 5.99 -6.61
C ASN A 96 -21.16 5.20 -5.35
N GLU A 97 -19.91 5.34 -4.91
CA GLU A 97 -19.39 4.67 -3.72
C GLU A 97 -18.59 5.63 -2.84
N ASP A 98 -18.46 5.31 -1.55
CA ASP A 98 -17.46 5.90 -0.66
C ASP A 98 -16.11 5.17 -0.78
N LEU A 99 -15.05 5.73 -0.19
CA LEU A 99 -13.70 5.14 -0.26
C LEU A 99 -13.57 3.78 0.44
N LYS A 100 -14.40 3.53 1.45
CA LYS A 100 -14.41 2.24 2.15
C LYS A 100 -15.08 1.19 1.26
N GLU A 101 -16.18 1.54 0.60
CA GLU A 101 -16.84 0.73 -0.42
C GLU A 101 -15.90 0.43 -1.58
N THR A 102 -15.15 1.43 -2.08
CA THR A 102 -14.09 1.22 -3.10
C THR A 102 -13.10 0.13 -2.67
N ALA A 103 -12.52 0.23 -1.46
CA ALA A 103 -11.52 -0.73 -1.01
C ALA A 103 -12.09 -2.17 -0.91
N LEU A 104 -13.36 -2.30 -0.52
CA LEU A 104 -14.04 -3.59 -0.41
C LEU A 104 -14.44 -4.16 -1.78
N ARG A 105 -14.96 -3.32 -2.69
CA ARG A 105 -15.32 -3.70 -4.06
C ARG A 105 -14.09 -4.22 -4.80
N GLU A 106 -13.01 -3.45 -4.82
CA GLU A 106 -11.78 -3.80 -5.52
C GLU A 106 -11.17 -5.10 -4.96
N ALA A 107 -11.10 -5.25 -3.64
CA ALA A 107 -10.63 -6.49 -3.01
C ALA A 107 -11.51 -7.71 -3.35
N HIS A 108 -12.81 -7.50 -3.55
CA HIS A 108 -13.73 -8.53 -4.01
C HIS A 108 -13.52 -8.86 -5.49
N GLU A 109 -13.38 -7.85 -6.36
CA GLU A 109 -13.17 -8.01 -7.81
C GLU A 109 -11.83 -8.68 -8.11
N GLU A 110 -10.74 -8.24 -7.48
CA GLU A 110 -9.39 -8.75 -7.74
C GLU A 110 -9.17 -10.15 -7.15
N MET A 111 -9.76 -10.45 -5.98
CA MET A 111 -9.39 -11.62 -5.16
C MET A 111 -10.54 -12.46 -4.62
N GLY A 112 -11.80 -12.04 -4.78
CA GLY A 112 -12.97 -12.72 -4.22
C GLY A 112 -13.16 -12.53 -2.72
N ILE A 113 -12.57 -11.49 -2.12
CA ILE A 113 -12.75 -11.19 -0.69
C ILE A 113 -14.15 -10.60 -0.48
N GLU A 114 -15.07 -11.40 0.06
CA GLU A 114 -16.45 -10.98 0.29
C GLU A 114 -16.54 -9.77 1.24
N PRO A 115 -17.15 -8.64 0.82
CA PRO A 115 -17.22 -7.42 1.64
C PRO A 115 -17.84 -7.62 3.02
N ASP A 116 -18.86 -8.48 3.11
CA ASP A 116 -19.58 -8.81 4.35
C ASP A 116 -18.72 -9.58 5.36
N ASP A 117 -17.60 -10.16 4.92
CA ASP A 117 -16.63 -10.85 5.77
C ASP A 117 -15.53 -9.91 6.30
N VAL A 118 -15.50 -8.65 5.85
CA VAL A 118 -14.49 -7.68 6.26
C VAL A 118 -15.07 -6.70 7.28
N GLN A 119 -14.55 -6.75 8.50
CA GLN A 119 -14.76 -5.70 9.50
C GLN A 119 -13.67 -4.64 9.37
N ILE A 120 -14.01 -3.45 8.88
CA ILE A 120 -13.07 -2.31 8.91
C ILE A 120 -12.84 -1.85 10.34
N ILE A 121 -11.57 -1.73 10.73
CA ILE A 121 -11.14 -1.40 12.09
C ILE A 121 -10.43 -0.05 12.19
N GLY A 122 -10.09 0.55 11.05
CA GLY A 122 -9.47 1.87 10.97
C GLY A 122 -8.98 2.19 9.57
N LYS A 123 -8.35 3.35 9.44
CA LYS A 123 -7.72 3.83 8.20
C LYS A 123 -6.33 4.37 8.52
N LEU A 124 -5.44 4.33 7.55
CA LEU A 124 -4.13 4.99 7.63
C LEU A 124 -4.19 6.39 7.02
N THR A 125 -3.08 7.13 7.11
CA THR A 125 -2.97 8.46 6.50
C THR A 125 -3.06 8.32 4.97
N PRO A 126 -3.93 9.10 4.29
CA PRO A 126 -4.08 9.04 2.83
C PRO A 126 -2.79 9.42 2.11
N LEU A 127 -2.30 8.57 1.20
CA LEU A 127 -1.01 8.71 0.51
C LEU A 127 -1.19 9.31 -0.90
N PRO A 128 -0.67 10.52 -1.18
CA PRO A 128 -0.61 11.05 -2.53
C PRO A 128 0.48 10.30 -3.32
N VAL A 129 0.14 9.90 -4.54
CA VAL A 129 1.02 9.24 -5.50
C VAL A 129 1.03 10.06 -6.80
N PRO A 130 1.84 11.14 -6.87
CA PRO A 130 1.84 12.07 -7.99
C PRO A 130 2.13 11.43 -9.36
N VAL A 131 2.97 10.40 -9.38
CA VAL A 131 3.40 9.75 -10.61
C VAL A 131 2.25 9.09 -11.37
N SER A 132 1.21 8.67 -10.65
CA SER A 132 -0.01 8.09 -11.22
C SER A 132 -1.24 9.00 -11.08
N GLY A 133 -1.12 10.09 -10.30
CA GLY A 133 -2.19 11.09 -10.13
C GLY A 133 -3.27 10.68 -9.14
N TYR A 134 -2.95 9.81 -8.18
CA TYR A 134 -3.91 9.29 -7.21
C TYR A 134 -3.64 9.76 -5.77
N LEU A 135 -4.69 9.87 -4.98
CA LEU A 135 -4.67 9.94 -3.52
C LEU A 135 -5.23 8.63 -2.98
N ILE A 136 -4.36 7.77 -2.48
CA ILE A 136 -4.69 6.44 -1.98
C ILE A 136 -5.15 6.54 -0.53
N HIS A 137 -6.30 5.97 -0.21
CA HIS A 137 -6.83 5.86 1.16
C HIS A 137 -6.71 4.40 1.64
N PRO A 138 -5.75 4.08 2.52
CA PRO A 138 -5.58 2.71 3.00
C PRO A 138 -6.55 2.42 4.15
N TYR A 139 -7.31 1.33 4.01
CA TYR A 139 -8.20 0.80 5.02
C TYR A 139 -7.61 -0.46 5.65
N VAL A 140 -7.78 -0.60 6.96
CA VAL A 140 -7.38 -1.82 7.68
C VAL A 140 -8.63 -2.56 8.09
N GLY A 141 -8.77 -3.80 7.62
CA GLY A 141 -9.90 -4.67 7.90
C GLY A 141 -9.46 -5.97 8.56
N ILE A 142 -10.36 -6.57 9.33
CA ILE A 142 -10.24 -7.96 9.78
C ILE A 142 -11.22 -8.79 8.95
N ILE A 143 -10.69 -9.76 8.21
CA ILE A 143 -11.50 -10.74 7.50
C ILE A 143 -11.80 -11.89 8.46
N LYS A 144 -13.06 -12.34 8.51
CA LYS A 144 -13.51 -13.35 9.49
C LYS A 144 -12.74 -14.68 9.44
N LYS A 145 -12.26 -15.07 8.25
CA LYS A 145 -11.51 -16.31 7.98
C LYS A 145 -10.60 -16.10 6.77
N GLU A 146 -9.70 -17.04 6.49
CA GLU A 146 -8.98 -17.07 5.22
C GLU A 146 -9.98 -17.05 4.05
N PRO A 147 -9.85 -16.11 3.09
CA PRO A 147 -10.71 -16.04 1.92
C PRO A 147 -10.62 -17.30 1.05
N GLU A 148 -11.73 -17.63 0.41
CA GLU A 148 -11.73 -18.55 -0.74
C GLU A 148 -11.34 -17.73 -1.98
N TRP A 149 -10.06 -17.79 -2.33
CA TRP A 149 -9.48 -16.96 -3.39
C TRP A 149 -10.15 -17.20 -4.75
N LYS A 150 -10.70 -16.13 -5.33
CA LYS A 150 -11.20 -16.10 -6.71
C LYS A 150 -10.48 -14.98 -7.44
N ILE A 151 -9.36 -15.31 -8.06
CA ILE A 151 -8.47 -14.33 -8.65
C ILE A 151 -8.99 -13.88 -10.01
N ASN A 152 -9.11 -12.56 -10.22
CA ASN A 152 -9.33 -11.99 -11.53
C ASN A 152 -8.00 -11.89 -12.29
N GLU A 153 -7.75 -12.83 -13.20
CA GLU A 153 -6.49 -12.91 -13.95
C GLU A 153 -6.25 -11.71 -14.89
N GLU A 154 -7.29 -10.92 -15.20
CA GLU A 154 -7.13 -9.69 -15.99
C GLU A 154 -6.45 -8.56 -15.19
N GLU A 155 -6.58 -8.59 -13.86
CA GLU A 155 -6.12 -7.54 -12.95
C GLU A 155 -5.02 -8.01 -11.99
N VAL A 156 -4.89 -9.33 -11.81
CA VAL A 156 -3.95 -9.96 -10.88
C VAL A 156 -3.17 -11.06 -11.60
N ALA A 157 -1.88 -10.81 -11.83
CA ALA A 157 -0.98 -11.77 -12.46
C ALA A 157 -0.45 -12.84 -11.48
N ASP A 158 -0.36 -12.51 -10.20
CA ASP A 158 0.02 -13.41 -9.12
C ASP A 158 -0.46 -12.85 -7.77
N PHE A 159 -0.52 -13.65 -6.72
CA PHE A 159 -0.80 -13.14 -5.37
C PHE A 159 -0.06 -13.91 -4.30
N PHE A 160 0.19 -13.24 -3.17
CA PHE A 160 0.95 -13.77 -2.05
C PHE A 160 0.23 -13.49 -0.75
N VAL A 161 0.24 -14.45 0.17
CA VAL A 161 -0.26 -14.26 1.53
C VAL A 161 0.93 -14.00 2.44
N LEU A 162 1.11 -12.74 2.80
CA LEU A 162 2.23 -12.29 3.63
C LEU A 162 1.86 -12.39 5.10
N LYS A 163 2.73 -13.01 5.91
CA LYS A 163 2.60 -12.95 7.37
C LYS A 163 2.96 -11.56 7.86
N PHE A 164 2.17 -11.06 8.80
CA PHE A 164 2.44 -9.78 9.46
C PHE A 164 3.80 -9.79 10.18
N SER A 165 4.21 -10.92 10.75
CA SER A 165 5.53 -11.13 11.37
C SER A 165 6.67 -10.98 10.36
N GLU A 166 6.55 -11.56 9.17
CA GLU A 166 7.55 -11.46 8.10
C GLU A 166 7.73 -10.00 7.61
N LEU A 167 6.66 -9.21 7.56
CA LEU A 167 6.76 -7.78 7.29
C LEU A 167 7.59 -7.06 8.37
N LEU A 168 7.30 -7.31 9.64
CA LEU A 168 8.04 -6.70 10.77
C LEU A 168 9.51 -7.10 10.78
N GLU A 169 9.83 -8.34 10.42
CA GLU A 169 11.22 -8.82 10.31
C GLU A 169 11.95 -8.24 9.11
N SER A 170 11.23 -7.94 8.02
CA SER A 170 11.77 -7.25 6.85
C SER A 170 12.03 -5.76 7.08
N ASP A 171 11.51 -5.20 8.17
CA ASP A 171 11.68 -3.80 8.54
C ASP A 171 13.07 -3.55 9.15
N ASN A 172 14.02 -3.16 8.30
CA ASN A 172 15.39 -2.84 8.70
C ASN A 172 15.99 -1.63 7.95
N GLY A 173 15.18 -0.82 7.26
CA GLY A 173 15.66 0.32 6.47
C GLY A 173 16.48 -0.09 5.22
N TYR A 174 16.25 -1.30 4.71
CA TYR A 174 16.91 -1.81 3.51
C TYR A 174 16.50 -1.03 2.25
N SER A 175 17.48 -0.84 1.37
CA SER A 175 17.33 -0.19 0.07
C SER A 175 18.20 -0.88 -0.98
N GLU A 176 17.79 -0.76 -2.24
CA GLU A 176 18.55 -1.25 -3.39
C GLU A 176 18.84 -0.12 -4.39
N LYS A 177 20.00 -0.20 -5.05
CA LYS A 177 20.42 0.74 -6.09
C LYS A 177 19.81 0.37 -7.43
N TRP A 178 18.93 1.22 -7.95
CA TRP A 178 18.25 1.00 -9.22
C TRP A 178 18.53 2.14 -10.20
N THR A 179 18.31 1.88 -11.49
CA THR A 179 18.27 2.92 -12.52
C THR A 179 16.82 3.21 -12.89
N LEU A 180 16.27 4.32 -12.42
CA LEU A 180 14.91 4.75 -12.72
C LEU A 180 14.92 5.97 -13.65
N ARG A 181 14.28 5.86 -14.82
CA ARG A 181 14.22 6.93 -15.85
C ARG A 181 15.60 7.51 -16.21
N GLY A 182 16.64 6.68 -16.17
CA GLY A 182 18.02 7.07 -16.48
C GLY A 182 18.84 7.63 -15.31
N PHE A 183 18.28 7.69 -14.10
CA PHE A 183 18.97 8.15 -12.90
C PHE A 183 19.27 6.99 -11.95
N GLU A 184 20.48 6.98 -11.38
CA GLU A 184 20.81 6.06 -10.28
C GLU A 184 20.21 6.57 -8.97
N VAL A 185 19.41 5.72 -8.34
CA VAL A 185 18.66 6.03 -7.13
C VAL A 185 18.73 4.89 -6.13
N ASP A 186 18.68 5.22 -4.85
CA ASP A 186 18.48 4.29 -3.76
C ASP A 186 16.98 4.16 -3.49
N VAL A 187 16.43 2.96 -3.68
CA VAL A 187 15.00 2.66 -3.52
C VAL A 187 14.81 1.91 -2.21
N PRO A 188 14.12 2.49 -1.21
CA PRO A 188 13.74 1.76 -0.01
C PRO A 188 12.75 0.65 -0.34
N ILE A 189 12.99 -0.55 0.19
CA ILE A 189 12.15 -1.72 -0.10
C ILE A 189 11.92 -2.58 1.14
N PHE A 190 10.84 -3.34 1.13
CA PHE A 190 10.67 -4.53 1.95
C PHE A 190 10.93 -5.77 1.11
N LYS A 191 11.76 -6.67 1.61
CA LYS A 191 12.06 -7.95 0.98
C LYS A 191 11.34 -9.06 1.72
N VAL A 192 10.27 -9.58 1.13
CA VAL A 192 9.33 -10.51 1.77
C VAL A 192 8.98 -11.62 0.79
N MET A 193 9.00 -12.88 1.23
CA MET A 193 8.66 -14.04 0.39
C MET A 193 9.34 -14.06 -1.00
N ASN A 194 10.63 -13.68 -1.06
CA ASN A 194 11.42 -13.47 -2.29
C ASN A 194 10.89 -12.39 -3.25
N GLN A 195 9.90 -11.61 -2.84
CA GLN A 195 9.38 -10.46 -3.56
C GLN A 195 9.99 -9.17 -3.01
N THR A 196 10.00 -8.16 -3.88
CA THR A 196 10.41 -6.80 -3.53
C THR A 196 9.19 -5.88 -3.52
N VAL A 197 8.81 -5.43 -2.33
CA VAL A 197 7.73 -4.45 -2.14
C VAL A 197 8.35 -3.07 -2.00
N TRP A 198 7.94 -2.13 -2.84
CA TRP A 198 8.52 -0.77 -2.91
C TRP A 198 7.45 0.26 -3.29
N GLY A 199 7.82 1.54 -3.31
CA GLY A 199 6.92 2.60 -3.75
C GLY A 199 5.69 2.75 -2.84
N ALA A 200 4.52 3.00 -3.44
CA ALA A 200 3.31 3.36 -2.69
C ALA A 200 2.90 2.29 -1.67
N THR A 201 2.97 1.01 -2.05
CA THR A 201 2.63 -0.10 -1.16
C THR A 201 3.59 -0.19 0.01
N ALA A 202 4.89 -0.04 -0.23
CA ALA A 202 5.86 0.00 0.86
C ALA A 202 5.66 1.22 1.78
N SER A 203 5.33 2.39 1.23
CA SER A 203 4.98 3.58 2.03
C SER A 203 3.75 3.37 2.91
N VAL A 204 2.76 2.58 2.47
CA VAL A 204 1.58 2.24 3.27
C VAL A 204 1.91 1.23 4.37
N LEU A 205 2.82 0.29 4.11
CA LEU A 205 3.20 -0.77 5.05
C LEU A 205 4.27 -0.35 6.09
N SER A 206 4.96 0.78 5.86
CA SER A 206 6.00 1.33 6.73
C SER A 206 5.47 2.05 7.97
#